data_AF-A0A060BYM4-F1
#
_entry.id   AF-A0A060BYM4-F1
#
_cell.length_a   1.000
_cell.length_b   1.000
_cell.length_c   1.000
_cell.angle_alpha   90.00
_cell.angle_beta   90.00
_cell.angle_gamma   90.00
#
_symmetry.space_group_name_H-M   'P 1'
#
loop_
_entity.id
_entity.type
_entity.pdbx_description
1 polymer ?
#
loop_
_entity_poly.entity_id
_entity_poly.type
_entity_poly.pdbx_seq_one_letter_code
_entity_poly.pdbx_strand_id
1 'polypeptide(L)'
;GNWRVSEGGGSYTMKVSLAKSLNPAAVRTMNMVGVKNVAKLTHELGISEEIPNNLATALGTTDITIYEMVGAYSAFANYGNYIKPEMVWRIEDANSRVIKEVKTTPKEVMNEV
;
A
#
# COMPACT_ATOMS: atom_id res chain seq x y z
N GLY A 1 12.20 -26.31 -1.80
CA GLY A 1 12.51 -25.94 -3.19
C GLY A 1 13.77 -25.12 -3.21
N ASN A 2 14.78 -25.54 -3.95
CA ASN A 2 16.09 -24.88 -4.00
C ASN A 2 16.04 -23.69 -4.97
N TRP A 3 15.85 -22.49 -4.43
CA TRP A 3 15.93 -21.24 -5.19
C TRP A 3 17.36 -20.67 -5.12
N ARG A 4 18.01 -20.50 -6.27
CA ARG A 4 19.28 -19.77 -6.41
C ARG A 4 19.09 -18.60 -7.37
N VAL A 5 19.48 -17.41 -6.93
CA VAL A 5 19.46 -16.16 -7.73
C VAL A 5 20.85 -16.00 -8.35
N SER A 6 20.91 -15.87 -9.67
CA SER A 6 22.17 -15.90 -10.45
C SER A 6 22.92 -14.57 -10.51
N GLU A 7 22.34 -13.47 -10.03
CA GLU A 7 23.00 -12.15 -10.02
C GLU A 7 23.17 -11.61 -8.60
N GLY A 8 24.42 -11.34 -8.22
CA GLY A 8 24.75 -10.45 -7.11
C GLY A 8 24.44 -10.97 -5.70
N GLY A 9 25.02 -12.12 -5.33
CA GLY A 9 24.92 -12.69 -3.99
C GLY A 9 25.65 -11.83 -2.94
N GLY A 10 24.88 -11.17 -2.08
CA GLY A 10 25.37 -10.43 -0.91
C GLY A 10 24.21 -9.95 -0.03
N SER A 11 24.51 -9.57 1.21
CA SER A 11 23.54 -8.90 2.09
C SER A 11 23.48 -7.42 1.73
N TYR A 12 22.34 -6.95 1.25
CA TYR A 12 22.06 -5.53 1.05
C TYR A 12 21.31 -4.98 2.25
N THR A 13 21.52 -3.70 2.56
CA THR A 13 20.65 -3.00 3.52
C THR A 13 19.22 -2.93 2.97
N MET A 14 18.22 -2.78 3.86
CA MET A 14 16.82 -2.59 3.44
C MET A 14 16.68 -1.37 2.52
N LYS A 15 17.43 -0.29 2.80
CA LYS A 15 17.49 0.91 1.97
C LYS A 15 17.90 0.60 0.52
N VAL A 16 18.99 -0.14 0.32
CA VAL A 16 19.47 -0.48 -1.03
C VAL A 16 18.54 -1.48 -1.72
N SER A 17 18.06 -2.46 -0.97
CA SER A 17 17.13 -3.48 -1.47
C SER A 17 15.85 -2.88 -2.02
N LEU A 18 15.27 -1.92 -1.29
CA LEU A 18 14.07 -1.20 -1.70
C LEU A 18 14.37 -0.30 -2.90
N ALA A 19 15.46 0.48 -2.86
CA ALA A 19 15.82 1.40 -3.94
C ALA A 19 16.09 0.70 -5.28
N LYS A 20 16.58 -0.54 -5.26
CA LYS A 20 16.83 -1.35 -6.45
C LYS A 20 15.69 -2.31 -6.79
N SER A 21 14.58 -2.29 -6.05
CA SER A 21 13.45 -3.19 -6.23
C SER A 21 13.85 -4.68 -6.31
N LEU A 22 14.70 -5.14 -5.38
CA LEU A 22 15.22 -6.51 -5.41
C LEU A 22 14.17 -7.55 -4.97
N ASN A 23 13.68 -8.34 -5.92
CA ASN A 23 12.69 -9.41 -5.67
C ASN A 23 13.06 -10.36 -4.50
N PRO A 24 14.31 -10.87 -4.37
CA PRO A 24 14.65 -11.77 -3.28
C PRO A 24 14.54 -11.10 -1.90
N ALA A 25 14.81 -9.80 -1.80
CA ALA A 25 14.67 -9.05 -0.55
C ALA A 25 13.20 -8.84 -0.18
N ALA A 26 12.34 -8.52 -1.15
CA ALA A 26 10.90 -8.40 -0.95
C ALA A 26 10.28 -9.70 -0.40
N VAL A 27 10.57 -10.84 -1.06
CA VAL A 27 10.08 -12.16 -0.65
C VAL A 27 10.60 -12.54 0.75
N ARG A 28 11.89 -12.32 1.04
CA ARG A 28 12.46 -12.60 2.36
C ARG A 28 11.81 -11.74 3.44
N THR A 29 11.61 -10.46 3.18
CA THR A 29 10.98 -9.52 4.13
C THR A 29 9.54 -9.93 4.43
N MET A 30 8.75 -10.24 3.40
CA MET A 30 7.39 -10.75 3.58
C MET A 30 7.36 -12.07 4.36
N ASN A 31 8.29 -12.99 4.09
CA ASN A 31 8.38 -14.24 4.84
C ASN A 31 8.71 -14.02 6.33
N MET A 32 9.52 -13.02 6.65
CA MET A 32 9.87 -12.67 8.05
C MET A 32 8.72 -11.99 8.79
N VAL A 33 8.01 -11.06 8.14
CA VAL A 33 6.91 -10.29 8.75
C VAL A 33 5.58 -11.07 8.73
N GLY A 34 5.41 -11.96 7.76
CA GLY A 34 4.21 -12.77 7.55
C GLY A 34 3.24 -12.14 6.54
N VAL A 35 2.76 -12.98 5.60
CA VAL A 35 1.87 -12.56 4.51
C VAL A 35 0.58 -11.90 5.02
N LYS A 36 0.00 -12.43 6.11
CA LYS A 36 -1.22 -11.88 6.73
C LYS A 36 -1.06 -10.45 7.24
N ASN A 37 0.11 -10.12 7.80
CA ASN A 37 0.40 -8.77 8.29
C ASN A 37 0.52 -7.79 7.12
N VAL A 38 1.15 -8.22 6.01
CA VAL A 38 1.21 -7.41 4.79
C VAL A 38 -0.20 -7.20 4.21
N ALA A 39 -1.00 -8.26 4.10
CA ALA A 39 -2.39 -8.16 3.62
C ALA A 39 -3.23 -7.20 4.49
N LYS A 40 -3.09 -7.29 5.82
CA LYS A 40 -3.75 -6.37 6.75
C LYS A 40 -3.37 -4.91 6.46
N LEU A 41 -2.07 -4.62 6.34
CA LEU A 41 -1.59 -3.27 6.02
C LEU A 41 -2.11 -2.79 4.65
N THR A 42 -2.09 -3.65 3.65
CA THR A 42 -2.63 -3.37 2.31
C THR A 42 -4.10 -2.92 2.36
N HIS A 43 -4.94 -3.62 3.14
CA HIS A 43 -6.33 -3.22 3.35
C HIS A 43 -6.46 -1.95 4.19
N GLU A 44 -5.58 -1.73 5.16
CA GLU A 44 -5.57 -0.50 5.95
C GLU A 44 -5.26 0.74 5.09
N LEU A 45 -4.46 0.57 4.03
CA LEU A 45 -4.14 1.54 2.99
C LEU A 45 -5.24 1.74 1.94
N GLY A 46 -6.40 1.09 2.10
CA GLY A 46 -7.58 1.30 1.25
C GLY A 46 -7.65 0.43 0.00
N ILE A 47 -6.76 -0.55 -0.17
CA ILE A 47 -6.86 -1.55 -1.25
C ILE A 47 -7.94 -2.56 -0.88
N SER A 48 -8.95 -2.67 -1.76
CA SER A 48 -10.15 -3.48 -1.51
C SER A 48 -10.04 -4.91 -2.05
N GLU A 49 -9.12 -5.13 -2.99
CA GLU A 49 -8.90 -6.42 -3.67
C GLU A 49 -8.42 -7.51 -2.70
N GLU A 50 -8.78 -8.76 -2.99
CA GLU A 50 -8.34 -9.91 -2.21
C GLU A 50 -6.83 -10.11 -2.36
N ILE A 51 -6.13 -10.20 -1.23
CA ILE A 51 -4.68 -10.41 -1.20
C ILE A 51 -4.38 -11.90 -1.01
N PRO A 52 -3.80 -12.60 -2.01
CA PRO A 52 -3.50 -14.02 -1.90
C PRO A 52 -2.55 -14.30 -0.72
N ASN A 53 -2.88 -15.32 0.08
CA ASN A 53 -2.06 -15.73 1.21
C ASN A 53 -0.88 -16.63 0.77
N ASN A 54 0.02 -16.09 -0.04
CA ASN A 54 1.25 -16.74 -0.48
C ASN A 54 2.40 -15.73 -0.64
N LEU A 55 3.63 -16.22 -0.84
CA LEU A 55 4.81 -15.35 -0.96
C LEU A 55 4.95 -14.65 -2.33
N ALA A 56 4.20 -15.09 -3.35
CA ALA A 56 4.23 -14.43 -4.65
C ALA A 56 3.62 -13.02 -4.57
N THR A 57 2.72 -12.78 -3.62
CA THR A 57 2.19 -11.47 -3.26
C THR A 57 3.27 -10.42 -3.03
N ALA A 58 4.47 -10.80 -2.56
CA ALA A 58 5.60 -9.88 -2.40
C ALA A 58 6.06 -9.23 -3.71
N LEU A 59 5.65 -9.77 -4.86
CA LEU A 59 6.04 -9.33 -6.19
C LEU A 59 4.89 -8.62 -6.94
N GLY A 60 3.78 -8.31 -6.26
CA GLY A 60 2.67 -7.55 -6.85
C GLY A 60 1.77 -8.38 -7.76
N THR A 61 1.40 -9.59 -7.33
CA THR A 61 0.50 -10.48 -8.11
C THR A 61 -0.98 -10.10 -8.05
N THR A 62 -1.33 -9.01 -7.37
CA THR A 62 -2.71 -8.49 -7.27
C THR A 62 -2.79 -7.21 -8.09
N ASP A 63 -3.70 -7.17 -9.05
CA ASP A 63 -4.02 -5.96 -9.80
C ASP A 63 -4.89 -5.04 -8.96
N ILE A 64 -4.60 -3.73 -8.98
CA ILE A 64 -5.36 -2.70 -8.27
C ILE A 64 -5.61 -1.52 -9.20
N THR A 65 -6.59 -0.68 -8.86
CA THR A 65 -6.83 0.55 -9.61
C THR A 65 -5.76 1.59 -9.33
N ILE A 66 -5.52 2.50 -10.29
CA ILE A 66 -4.67 3.67 -10.05
C ILE A 66 -5.19 4.49 -8.87
N TYR A 67 -6.51 4.64 -8.74
CA TYR A 67 -7.16 5.35 -7.65
C TYR A 67 -6.77 4.79 -6.26
N GLU A 68 -6.81 3.47 -6.09
CA GLU A 68 -6.35 2.81 -4.86
C GLU A 68 -4.84 2.99 -4.66
N MET A 69 -4.04 2.85 -5.72
CA MET A 69 -2.58 3.02 -5.63
C MET A 69 -2.21 4.43 -5.16
N VAL A 70 -2.80 5.48 -5.75
CA VAL A 70 -2.50 6.87 -5.33
C VAL A 70 -2.96 7.12 -3.89
N GLY A 71 -4.12 6.55 -3.51
CA GLY A 71 -4.61 6.59 -2.13
C GLY A 71 -3.63 5.95 -1.14
N ALA A 72 -3.17 4.73 -1.43
CA ALA A 72 -2.21 4.03 -0.58
C ALA A 72 -0.88 4.81 -0.45
N TYR A 73 -0.33 5.30 -1.56
CA TYR A 73 0.92 6.06 -1.54
C TYR A 73 0.79 7.40 -0.82
N SER A 74 -0.41 8.00 -0.76
CA SER A 74 -0.63 9.24 -0.02
C SER A 74 -0.36 9.12 1.48
N ALA A 75 -0.48 7.92 2.06
CA ALA A 75 -0.22 7.70 3.48
C ALA A 75 1.23 8.07 3.85
N PHE A 76 2.20 7.80 2.99
CA PHE A 76 3.60 8.18 3.21
C PHE A 76 3.81 9.70 3.18
N ALA A 77 3.13 10.40 2.26
CA ALA A 77 3.18 11.85 2.18
C ALA A 77 2.48 12.54 3.37
N ASN A 78 1.52 11.84 3.98
CA ASN A 78 0.72 12.31 5.12
C ASN A 78 1.23 11.75 6.47
N TYR A 79 2.53 11.48 6.59
CA TYR A 79 3.18 11.06 7.83
C TYR A 79 2.52 9.83 8.48
N GLY A 80 2.09 8.88 7.66
CA GLY A 80 1.48 7.63 8.09
C GLY A 80 -0.04 7.64 8.21
N ASN A 81 -0.71 8.73 7.82
CA ASN A 81 -2.16 8.83 7.82
C ASN A 81 -2.74 8.56 6.42
N TYR A 82 -3.51 7.49 6.29
CA TYR A 82 -4.32 7.26 5.10
C TYR A 82 -5.53 8.20 5.11
N ILE A 83 -5.74 8.89 3.99
CA ILE A 83 -6.92 9.71 3.72
C ILE A 83 -7.52 9.18 2.43
N LYS A 84 -8.79 8.75 2.48
CA LYS A 84 -9.48 8.25 1.30
C LYS A 84 -9.52 9.35 0.22
N PRO A 85 -9.01 9.10 -1.01
CA PRO A 85 -9.08 10.09 -2.08
C PRO A 85 -10.54 10.37 -2.48
N GLU A 86 -10.91 11.61 -2.74
CA GLU A 86 -12.27 11.97 -3.12
C GLU A 86 -12.23 12.86 -4.36
N MET A 87 -13.02 12.53 -5.38
CA MET A 87 -13.08 13.28 -6.64
C MET A 87 -14.03 14.48 -6.57
N VAL A 88 -15.06 14.39 -5.72
CA VAL A 88 -16.11 15.41 -5.57
C VAL A 88 -16.20 15.81 -4.10
N TRP A 89 -15.85 17.06 -3.82
CA TRP A 89 -15.82 17.59 -2.45
C TRP A 89 -17.17 18.04 -1.94
N ARG A 90 -18.02 18.58 -2.82
CA ARG A 90 -19.31 19.14 -2.44
C ARG A 90 -20.30 19.09 -3.60
N ILE A 91 -21.56 18.82 -3.29
CA ILE A 91 -22.68 18.79 -4.22
C ILE A 91 -23.77 19.68 -3.66
N GLU A 92 -24.21 20.65 -4.46
CA GLU A 92 -25.31 21.57 -4.13
C GLU A 92 -26.38 21.55 -5.22
N ASP A 93 -27.61 21.90 -4.84
CA ASP A 93 -28.67 22.18 -5.81
C ASP A 93 -28.66 23.64 -6.28
N ALA A 94 -29.57 23.99 -7.21
CA ALA A 94 -29.70 25.34 -7.75
C ALA A 94 -30.11 26.40 -6.71
N ASN A 95 -30.60 25.98 -5.54
CA ASN A 95 -30.97 26.85 -4.42
C ASN A 95 -29.87 26.91 -3.35
N SER A 96 -28.64 26.47 -3.67
CA SER A 96 -27.48 26.43 -2.78
C SER A 96 -27.66 25.53 -1.54
N ARG A 97 -28.57 24.56 -1.60
CA ARG A 97 -28.70 23.56 -0.55
C ARG A 97 -27.63 22.49 -0.74
N VAL A 98 -26.83 22.26 0.31
CA VAL A 98 -25.82 21.18 0.32
C VAL A 98 -26.51 19.82 0.38
N ILE A 99 -26.26 19.01 -0.64
CA ILE A 99 -26.72 17.61 -0.72
C ILE A 99 -25.67 16.69 -0.11
N LYS A 100 -24.39 16.94 -0.43
CA LYS A 100 -23.25 16.17 0.07
C LYS A 100 -22.05 17.08 0.24
N GLU A 101 -21.31 16.87 1.31
CA GLU A 101 -20.01 17.48 1.55
C GLU A 101 -19.09 16.42 2.14
N VAL A 102 -17.91 16.26 1.57
CA VAL A 102 -16.92 15.30 2.03
C VAL A 102 -16.27 15.84 3.30
N LYS A 103 -16.39 15.06 4.39
CA LYS A 103 -15.59 15.25 5.60
C LYS A 103 -14.53 14.17 5.62
N THR A 104 -13.28 14.55 5.37
CA THR A 104 -12.15 13.62 5.42
C THR A 104 -11.82 13.25 6.86
N THR A 105 -11.79 11.96 7.15
CA THR A 105 -11.31 11.45 8.44
C THR A 105 -9.98 10.73 8.20
N PRO A 106 -8.86 11.27 8.69
CA PRO A 106 -7.58 10.57 8.64
C PRO A 106 -7.65 9.26 9.41
N LYS A 107 -7.03 8.22 8.85
CA LYS A 107 -6.80 6.94 9.53
C LYS A 107 -5.31 6.73 9.67
N GLU A 108 -4.81 6.70 10.89
CA GLU A 108 -3.42 6.34 11.15
C GLU A 108 -3.21 4.85 10.79
N VAL A 109 -2.29 4.59 9.86
CA VAL A 109 -1.98 3.23 9.37
C VAL A 109 -0.53 2.82 9.62
N MET A 110 0.34 3.80 9.87
CA MET A 110 1.73 3.59 10.27
C MET A 110 2.19 4.77 11.12
N ASN A 111 3.21 4.55 11.95
CA ASN A 111 3.82 5.63 12.73
C ASN A 111 4.56 6.60 11.80
N GLU A 112 4.75 7.84 12.25
CA GLU A 112 5.55 8.86 11.56
C GLU A 112 7.05 8.48 11.53
N VAL A 113 7.52 7.77 12.57
CA VAL A 113 8.94 7.37 12.76
C VAL A 113 9.08 5.91 13.21
#